data_AF-A0A7Y4T630-F1
#
_entry.id   AF-A0A7Y4T630-F1
#
_cell.length_a   1.000
_cell.length_b   1.000
_cell.length_c   1.000
_cell.angle_alpha   90.00
_cell.angle_beta   90.00
_cell.angle_gamma   90.00
#
_symmetry.space_group_name_H-M   'P 1'
#
loop_
_entity.id
_entity.type
_entity.pdbx_description
1 polymer ?
#
loop_
_entity_poly.entity_id
_entity_poly.type
_entity_poly.pdbx_seq_one_letter_code
_entity_poly.pdbx_strand_id
1 'polypeptide(L)'
;MFDRIRRLWFRIVGAAPPVVKVLRLNGAIGMSTGLRKGLALSTVALPIAKLFGDKSVVAAAIVINSPGGSPVQAALIHDRIRALAKERGIKVMTFAEDVAASGG
;
A
#
# COMPACT_ATOMS: atom_id res chain seq x y z
N MET A 1 -10.92 12.54 13.52
CA MET A 1 -11.42 13.85 13.99
C MET A 1 -10.74 15.01 13.23
N PHE A 2 -9.40 15.02 13.15
CA PHE A 2 -8.63 16.05 12.43
C PHE A 2 -8.94 16.19 10.92
N ASP A 3 -9.15 15.11 10.18
CA ASP A 3 -9.47 15.17 8.73
C ASP A 3 -10.81 15.82 8.38
N ARG A 4 -11.74 15.90 9.34
CA ARG A 4 -13.04 16.56 9.13
C ARG A 4 -12.87 18.09 9.21
N ILE A 5 -12.08 18.55 10.17
CA ILE A 5 -11.73 19.97 10.37
C ILE A 5 -10.90 20.47 9.18
N ARG A 6 -9.90 19.69 8.74
CA ARG A 6 -9.07 20.01 7.56
C ARG A 6 -9.90 20.18 6.29
N ARG A 7 -10.86 19.28 6.04
CA ARG A 7 -11.78 19.36 4.89
C ARG A 7 -12.68 20.59 4.92
N LEU A 8 -13.16 20.99 6.10
CA LEU A 8 -14.00 22.18 6.25
C LEU A 8 -13.20 23.46 5.94
N TRP A 9 -11.94 23.48 6.36
CA TRP A 9 -11.02 24.60 6.14
C TRP A 9 -10.63 24.75 4.66
N PHE A 10 -10.33 23.66 3.95
CA PHE A 10 -10.06 23.72 2.50
C PHE A 10 -11.29 24.15 1.70
N ARG A 11 -12.50 23.82 2.14
CA ARG A 11 -13.73 24.28 1.48
C ARG A 11 -13.90 25.81 1.48
N ILE A 12 -13.16 26.53 2.34
CA ILE A 12 -13.18 27.99 2.47
C ILE A 12 -11.97 28.62 1.74
N VAL A 13 -10.85 27.90 1.56
CA VAL A 13 -9.55 28.48 1.14
C VAL A 13 -9.05 27.94 -0.23
N GLY A 14 -9.54 26.81 -0.75
CA GLY A 14 -9.14 26.24 -2.06
C GLY A 14 -9.14 24.70 -2.12
N ALA A 15 -8.78 24.11 -3.26
CA ALA A 15 -8.75 22.65 -3.43
C ALA A 15 -7.85 21.96 -2.38
N ALA A 16 -8.30 20.83 -1.83
CA ALA A 16 -7.52 20.07 -0.85
C ALA A 16 -6.16 19.65 -1.44
N PRO A 17 -5.06 19.70 -0.67
CA PRO A 17 -3.75 19.36 -1.17
C PRO A 17 -3.70 17.88 -1.60
N PRO A 18 -2.95 17.54 -2.66
CA PRO A 18 -2.79 16.17 -3.10
C PRO A 18 -2.22 15.31 -1.98
N VAL A 19 -2.82 14.14 -1.74
CA VAL A 19 -2.35 13.19 -0.72
C VAL A 19 -1.68 12.00 -1.38
N VAL A 20 -0.46 11.70 -0.97
CA VAL A 20 0.23 10.44 -1.28
C VAL A 20 0.16 9.54 -0.05
N LYS A 21 -0.39 8.35 -0.20
CA LYS A 21 -0.40 7.36 0.90
C LYS A 21 0.75 6.39 0.78
N VAL A 22 1.36 6.09 1.93
CA VAL A 22 2.47 5.14 2.03
C VAL A 22 1.95 3.80 2.56
N LEU A 23 2.27 2.71 1.85
CA LEU A 23 2.07 1.33 2.29
C LEU A 23 3.44 0.69 2.49
N ARG A 24 3.68 0.09 3.66
CA ARG A 24 4.93 -0.63 3.95
C ARG A 24 4.68 -2.13 3.83
N LEU A 25 5.50 -2.80 3.02
CA LEU A 25 5.57 -4.25 2.88
C LEU A 25 6.90 -4.69 3.48
N ASN A 26 6.86 -5.26 4.70
CA ASN A 26 8.05 -5.67 5.44
C ASN A 26 7.98 -7.15 5.80
N GLY A 27 9.08 -7.87 5.56
CA GLY A 27 9.27 -9.26 5.95
C GLY A 27 9.24 -10.25 4.79
N ALA A 28 9.52 -11.52 5.09
CA ALA A 28 9.48 -12.59 4.10
C ALA A 28 8.06 -12.86 3.60
N ILE A 29 7.93 -13.24 2.32
CA ILE A 29 6.66 -13.47 1.65
C ILE A 29 6.21 -14.92 1.83
N GLY A 30 4.99 -15.14 2.30
CA GLY A 30 4.37 -16.45 2.50
C GLY A 30 4.97 -17.29 3.63
N MET A 31 6.02 -16.83 4.29
CA MET A 31 6.61 -17.50 5.45
C MET A 31 6.03 -16.89 6.74
N SER A 32 5.43 -17.72 7.60
CA SER A 32 5.03 -17.30 8.95
C SER A 32 5.93 -18.03 9.95
N THR A 33 6.64 -17.30 10.80
CA THR A 33 7.51 -17.88 11.84
C THR A 33 6.96 -17.50 13.22
N GLY A 34 6.52 -18.51 13.97
CA GLY A 34 5.91 -18.33 15.28
C GLY A 34 4.74 -17.36 15.25
N LEU A 35 4.80 -16.30 16.07
CA LEU A 35 3.76 -15.27 16.17
C LEU A 35 3.84 -14.19 15.07
N ARG A 36 4.93 -14.13 14.30
CA ARG A 36 5.09 -13.14 13.23
C ARG A 36 4.51 -13.69 11.93
N LYS A 37 3.42 -13.07 11.48
CA LYS A 37 2.86 -13.32 10.15
C LYS A 37 3.74 -12.59 9.12
N GLY A 38 4.32 -13.32 8.18
CA GLY A 38 5.00 -12.72 7.03
C GLY A 38 4.01 -12.11 6.05
N LEU A 39 4.54 -11.56 4.95
CA LEU A 39 3.74 -10.94 3.91
C LEU A 39 2.91 -11.99 3.18
N ALA A 40 1.60 -11.89 3.30
CA ALA A 40 0.64 -12.68 2.53
C ALA A 40 -0.55 -11.81 2.16
N LEU A 41 -1.25 -12.12 1.07
CA LEU A 41 -2.41 -11.34 0.63
C LEU A 41 -3.43 -11.15 1.76
N SER A 42 -3.68 -12.18 2.58
CA SER A 42 -4.59 -12.11 3.73
C SER A 42 -4.21 -11.05 4.77
N THR A 43 -2.91 -10.78 4.93
CA THR A 43 -2.38 -9.80 5.89
C THR A 43 -2.38 -8.37 5.33
N VAL A 44 -2.21 -8.21 4.02
CA VAL A 44 -2.08 -6.89 3.37
C VAL A 44 -3.33 -6.44 2.60
N ALA A 45 -4.33 -7.31 2.41
CA ALA A 45 -5.54 -6.99 1.66
C ALA A 45 -6.31 -5.80 2.25
N LEU A 46 -6.45 -5.72 3.58
CA LEU A 46 -7.17 -4.63 4.23
C LEU A 46 -6.42 -3.28 4.13
N PRO A 47 -5.10 -3.20 4.43
CA PRO A 47 -4.30 -2.00 4.16
C PRO A 47 -4.35 -1.55 2.70
N ILE A 48 -4.21 -2.49 1.75
CA ILE A 48 -4.29 -2.20 0.31
C ILE A 48 -5.67 -1.61 -0.03
N ALA A 49 -6.76 -2.25 0.40
CA ALA A 49 -8.11 -1.75 0.15
C ALA A 49 -8.37 -0.36 0.77
N LYS A 50 -7.85 -0.10 1.97
CA LYS A 50 -7.94 1.23 2.61
C LYS A 50 -7.15 2.31 1.88
N LEU A 51 -6.03 1.95 1.26
CA LEU A 51 -5.24 2.88 0.46
C LEU A 51 -6.04 3.31 -0.78
N PHE A 52 -6.50 2.33 -1.57
CA PHE A 52 -7.18 2.58 -2.85
C PHE A 52 -8.64 3.03 -2.70
N GLY A 53 -9.28 2.77 -1.55
CA GLY A 53 -10.63 3.25 -1.25
C GLY A 53 -10.70 4.71 -0.80
N ASP A 54 -9.55 5.36 -0.56
CA ASP A 54 -9.50 6.75 -0.12
C ASP A 54 -9.51 7.72 -1.31
N LYS A 55 -10.62 8.46 -1.44
CA LYS A 55 -10.84 9.44 -2.53
C LYS A 55 -9.89 10.65 -2.48
N SER A 56 -9.18 10.88 -1.39
CA SER A 56 -8.20 11.98 -1.29
C SER A 56 -6.83 11.62 -1.87
N VAL A 57 -6.58 10.33 -2.14
CA VAL A 57 -5.28 9.84 -2.59
C VAL A 57 -5.12 10.05 -4.08
N VAL A 58 -4.03 10.73 -4.46
CA VAL A 58 -3.64 10.94 -5.86
C VAL A 58 -2.56 9.97 -6.33
N ALA A 59 -1.80 9.38 -5.39
CA ALA A 59 -0.76 8.41 -5.66
C ALA A 59 -0.49 7.49 -4.45
N ALA A 60 -0.01 6.29 -4.71
CA ALA A 60 0.45 5.32 -3.72
C ALA A 60 1.97 5.22 -3.75
N ALA A 61 2.60 5.30 -2.59
CA ALA A 61 4.01 4.97 -2.38
C ALA A 61 4.08 3.63 -1.64
N ILE A 62 4.70 2.62 -2.24
CA ILE A 62 4.85 1.29 -1.65
C ILE A 62 6.32 1.13 -1.28
N VAL A 63 6.58 1.01 0.01
CA VAL A 63 7.91 0.80 0.54
C VAL A 63 8.09 -0.70 0.78
N ILE A 64 9.17 -1.26 0.26
CA ILE A 64 9.44 -2.69 0.22
C ILE A 64 10.71 -2.96 1.00
N ASN A 65 10.59 -3.81 2.02
CA ASN A 65 11.71 -4.37 2.78
C ASN A 65 11.48 -5.87 2.94
N SER A 66 11.74 -6.62 1.88
CA SER A 66 11.47 -8.06 1.79
C SER A 66 12.62 -8.82 1.11
N PRO A 67 13.12 -9.91 1.72
CA PRO A 67 14.06 -10.83 1.06
C PRO A 67 13.37 -11.73 0.01
N GLY A 68 12.07 -11.56 -0.23
CA GLY A 68 11.27 -12.42 -1.10
C GLY A 68 10.62 -13.58 -0.33
N GLY A 69 10.28 -14.65 -1.05
CA GLY A 69 9.63 -15.82 -0.49
C GLY A 69 8.69 -16.50 -1.48
N SER A 70 7.46 -16.81 -1.05
CA SER A 70 6.46 -17.51 -1.86
C SER A 70 6.13 -16.74 -3.15
N PRO A 71 6.37 -17.32 -4.35
CA PRO A 71 6.04 -16.66 -5.62
C PRO A 71 4.53 -16.46 -5.79
N VAL A 72 3.72 -17.37 -5.23
CA VAL A 72 2.26 -17.28 -5.26
C VAL A 72 1.78 -16.06 -4.47
N GLN A 73 2.25 -15.89 -3.24
CA GLN A 73 1.85 -14.74 -2.43
C GLN A 73 2.37 -13.41 -3.01
N ALA A 74 3.59 -13.39 -3.57
CA ALA A 74 4.12 -12.22 -4.26
C ALA A 74 3.22 -11.81 -5.45
N ALA A 75 2.88 -12.76 -6.32
CA ALA A 75 2.00 -12.52 -7.46
C ALA A 75 0.61 -12.02 -7.03
N LEU A 76 0.00 -12.65 -6.01
CA LEU A 76 -1.30 -12.24 -5.48
C LEU A 76 -1.29 -10.82 -4.91
N ILE A 77 -0.23 -10.42 -4.21
CA ILE A 77 -0.08 -9.06 -3.66
C ILE A 77 0.10 -8.06 -4.80
N HIS A 78 1.01 -8.36 -5.75
CA HIS A 78 1.24 -7.56 -6.94
C HIS A 78 -0.06 -7.32 -7.71
N ASP A 79 -0.77 -8.38 -8.07
CA ASP A 79 -1.98 -8.31 -8.89
C ASP A 79 -3.08 -7.54 -8.18
N ARG A 80 -3.21 -7.70 -6.86
CA ARG A 80 -4.19 -6.94 -6.07
C ARG A 80 -3.91 -5.44 -6.09
N ILE A 81 -2.65 -5.04 -5.93
CA ILE A 81 -2.23 -3.63 -6.02
C ILE A 81 -2.50 -3.09 -7.42
N ARG A 82 -2.09 -3.81 -8.46
CA ARG A 82 -2.27 -3.39 -9.86
C ARG A 82 -3.74 -3.28 -10.26
N ALA A 83 -4.57 -4.24 -9.84
CA ALA A 83 -6.00 -4.24 -10.12
C ALA A 83 -6.68 -3.00 -9.52
N LEU A 84 -6.41 -2.69 -8.25
CA LEU A 84 -6.99 -1.52 -7.58
C LEU A 84 -6.41 -0.20 -8.10
N ALA A 85 -5.12 -0.16 -8.42
CA ALA A 85 -4.50 0.99 -9.06
C ALA A 85 -5.17 1.32 -10.40
N LYS A 86 -5.42 0.29 -11.22
CA LYS A 86 -6.14 0.42 -12.49
C LYS A 86 -7.59 0.84 -12.29
N GLU A 87 -8.31 0.20 -11.38
CA GLU A 87 -9.71 0.50 -11.06
C GLU A 87 -9.88 1.96 -10.58
N ARG A 88 -8.92 2.48 -9.82
CA ARG A 88 -9.00 3.80 -9.20
C ARG A 88 -8.24 4.89 -9.96
N GLY A 89 -7.49 4.55 -11.00
CA GLY A 89 -6.62 5.47 -11.72
C GLY A 89 -5.48 6.05 -10.84
N ILE A 90 -5.12 5.36 -9.76
CA ILE A 90 -4.09 5.81 -8.81
C ILE A 90 -2.72 5.31 -9.29
N LYS A 91 -1.75 6.23 -9.46
CA LYS A 91 -0.37 5.87 -9.78
C LYS A 91 0.31 5.20 -8.58
N VAL A 92 1.07 4.15 -8.83
CA VAL A 92 1.83 3.42 -7.81
C VAL A 92 3.32 3.60 -8.07
N MET A 93 4.05 4.00 -7.04
CA MET A 93 5.51 4.11 -7.01
C MET A 93 6.04 3.17 -5.95
N THR A 94 7.10 2.42 -6.25
CA THR A 94 7.73 1.48 -5.33
C THR A 94 9.11 1.96 -4.91
N PHE A 95 9.47 1.72 -3.66
CA PHE A 95 10.73 2.14 -3.05
C PHE A 95 11.31 0.94 -2.29
N ALA A 96 12.52 0.52 -2.67
CA ALA A 96 13.27 -0.49 -1.93
C ALA A 96 13.95 0.14 -0.71
N GLU A 97 13.88 -0.52 0.45
CA GLU A 97 14.70 -0.23 1.64
C GLU A 97 15.92 -1.17 1.66
N ASP A 98 16.19 -1.84 2.80
CA ASP A 98 17.38 -2.67 2.99
C ASP A 98 17.43 -3.87 2.05
N VAL A 99 16.27 -4.46 1.74
CA VAL A 99 16.16 -5.59 0.81
C VAL A 99 14.87 -5.54 0.01
N ALA A 100 14.97 -5.72 -1.31
CA ALA A 100 13.85 -5.91 -2.22
C ALA A 100 14.30 -6.91 -3.30
N ALA A 101 14.27 -8.20 -2.95
CA ALA A 101 14.87 -9.26 -3.74
C ALA A 101 13.88 -10.39 -4.02
N SER A 102 14.12 -11.13 -5.11
CA SER A 102 13.29 -12.26 -5.53
C SER A 102 11.84 -11.82 -5.81
N GLY A 103 10.86 -12.23 -5.00
CA GLY A 103 9.48 -11.77 -5.10
C GLY A 103 9.17 -10.47 -4.35
N GLY A 104 10.17 -9.90 -3.65
CA GLY A 104 10.09 -8.65 -2.89
C GLY A 104 10.09 -7.43 -3.80
#